data_AF-A0A4Q6ARB4-F1
#
_entry.id   AF-A0A4Q6ARB4-F1
#
_cell.length_a   1.000
_cell.length_b   1.000
_cell.length_c   1.000
_cell.angle_alpha   90.00
_cell.angle_beta   90.00
_cell.angle_gamma   90.00
#
_symmetry.space_group_name_H-M   'P 1'
#
loop_
_entity.id
_entity.type
_entity.pdbx_description
1 polymer ?
#
loop_
_entity_poly.entity_id
_entity_poly.type
_entity_poly.pdbx_seq_one_letter_code
_entity_poly.pdbx_strand_id
1 'polypeptide(L)'
;MKKHSLLLLVIACLLFSFSLSAQSPQPNWWVANGTVNTIVQSGNTVYLGGDFNMLGPNAPNGTAVDGATGVPNLSFAKPNNFVRTAVPDGSGGWYIGGDFTEVGGQARNRLARINSDGTLHAWNPNAGSSVSAMAIAGSTVYVGGAFTSIGGQARFRLAAIDATTGTATAWNPNASGTVSAIAVSGSTVYAGGAFTTIGGQTRNRLAA
;
A
#
# COMPACT_ATOMS: atom_id res chain seq x y z
N MET A 1 -5.35 10.36 80.36
CA MET A 1 -4.15 9.91 79.62
C MET A 1 -4.56 9.51 78.21
N LYS A 2 -4.30 10.38 77.22
CA LYS A 2 -4.76 10.24 75.83
C LYS A 2 -3.82 9.31 75.05
N LYS A 3 -4.37 8.23 74.49
CA LYS A 3 -3.66 7.33 73.55
C LYS A 3 -3.42 8.09 72.24
N HIS A 4 -2.14 8.24 71.85
CA HIS A 4 -1.75 8.75 70.54
C HIS A 4 -1.78 7.59 69.55
N SER A 5 -2.72 7.63 68.61
CA SER A 5 -2.73 6.75 67.44
C SER A 5 -1.89 7.40 66.35
N LEU A 6 -0.78 6.75 66.00
CA LEU A 6 0.11 7.16 64.91
C LEU A 6 -0.46 6.59 63.60
N LEU A 7 -1.15 7.42 62.82
CA LEU A 7 -1.61 7.07 61.48
C LEU A 7 -0.45 7.29 60.50
N LEU A 8 0.18 6.20 60.05
CA LEU A 8 1.18 6.26 58.98
C LEU A 8 0.45 6.46 57.65
N LEU A 9 0.50 7.67 57.11
CA LEU A 9 -0.04 7.99 55.79
C LEU A 9 0.94 7.46 54.73
N VAL A 10 0.65 6.28 54.17
CA VAL A 10 1.35 5.80 52.96
C VAL A 10 0.83 6.63 51.78
N ILE A 11 1.60 7.64 51.38
CA ILE A 11 1.37 8.37 50.13
C ILE A 11 1.70 7.40 48.99
N ALA A 12 0.67 6.78 48.42
CA ALA A 12 0.78 6.08 47.15
C ALA A 12 1.06 7.12 46.06
N CYS A 13 2.34 7.29 45.74
CA CYS A 13 2.78 8.08 44.60
C CYS A 13 2.33 7.34 43.34
N LEU A 14 1.19 7.75 42.76
CA LEU A 14 0.79 7.32 41.43
C LEU A 14 1.89 7.76 40.46
N LEU A 15 2.72 6.81 40.05
CA LEU A 15 3.63 6.96 38.92
C LEU A 15 2.76 7.12 37.66
N PHE A 16 2.35 8.35 37.36
CA PHE A 16 1.96 8.70 36.01
C PHE A 16 3.20 8.51 35.15
N SER A 17 3.25 7.40 34.42
CA SER A 17 4.22 7.19 33.36
C SER A 17 3.90 8.20 32.27
N PHE A 18 4.56 9.37 32.30
CA PHE A 18 4.61 10.25 31.14
C PHE A 18 5.41 9.51 30.06
N SER A 19 4.72 8.88 29.11
CA SER A 19 5.35 8.49 27.87
C SER A 19 5.76 9.76 27.14
N LEU A 20 7.07 10.03 27.02
CA LEU A 20 7.57 11.04 26.10
C LEU A 20 7.12 10.64 24.68
N SER A 21 6.04 11.26 24.19
CA SER A 21 5.46 10.95 22.86
C SER A 21 6.31 11.46 21.69
N ALA A 22 7.44 12.11 21.95
CA ALA A 22 8.30 12.70 20.93
C ALA A 22 9.07 11.70 20.06
N GLN A 23 9.14 10.42 20.45
CA GLN A 23 9.90 9.42 19.70
C GLN A 23 9.16 8.85 18.48
N SER A 24 7.83 9.00 18.42
CA SER A 24 7.02 8.43 17.33
C SER A 24 6.07 9.48 16.76
N PRO A 25 6.36 9.99 15.55
CA PRO A 25 5.42 10.86 14.84
C PRO A 25 4.06 10.21 14.69
N GLN A 26 2.99 10.99 14.88
CA GLN A 26 1.63 10.50 14.64
C GLN A 26 1.45 10.23 13.14
N PRO A 27 1.22 8.97 12.71
CA PRO A 27 1.34 8.57 11.31
C PRO A 27 0.23 9.13 10.40
N ASN A 28 -0.85 9.66 10.97
CA ASN A 28 -1.99 10.27 10.25
C ASN A 28 -2.08 11.78 10.42
N TRP A 29 -1.07 12.40 11.03
CA TRP A 29 -1.10 13.85 11.21
C TRP A 29 -0.91 14.57 9.89
N TRP A 30 -1.40 15.80 9.81
CA TRP A 30 -1.25 16.62 8.62
C TRP A 30 0.21 17.05 8.47
N VAL A 31 0.69 17.09 7.23
CA VAL A 31 2.05 17.45 6.83
C VAL A 31 1.99 18.69 5.97
N ALA A 32 2.94 19.60 6.18
CA ALA A 32 3.13 20.78 5.35
C ALA A 32 4.10 20.48 4.20
N ASN A 33 3.89 21.10 3.04
CA ASN A 33 4.80 20.98 1.89
C ASN A 33 6.03 21.91 1.97
N GLY A 34 6.21 22.61 3.09
CA GLY A 34 7.29 23.55 3.33
C GLY A 34 7.58 23.67 4.83
N THR A 35 8.51 24.56 5.18
CA THR A 35 8.97 24.71 6.57
C THR A 35 7.88 25.31 7.45
N VAL A 36 7.54 24.63 8.55
CA VAL A 36 6.74 25.21 9.63
C VAL A 36 7.70 25.91 10.59
N ASN A 37 7.66 27.25 10.64
CA ASN A 37 8.56 28.08 11.44
C ASN A 37 8.02 28.34 12.86
N THR A 38 6.69 28.26 13.05
CA THR A 38 6.05 28.47 14.36
C THR A 38 4.82 27.59 14.55
N ILE A 39 4.60 27.19 15.80
CA ILE A 39 3.47 26.37 16.26
C ILE A 39 2.93 26.98 17.55
N VAL A 40 1.63 27.31 17.59
CA VAL A 40 0.95 27.79 18.79
C VAL A 40 -0.32 26.98 19.01
N GLN A 41 -0.52 26.40 20.20
CA GLN A 41 -1.75 25.72 20.56
C GLN A 41 -2.62 26.63 21.43
N SER A 42 -3.92 26.74 21.10
CA SER A 42 -4.93 27.38 21.93
C SER A 42 -6.18 26.51 21.99
N GLY A 43 -6.47 25.95 23.16
CA GLY A 43 -7.49 24.93 23.33
C GLY A 43 -7.23 23.72 22.41
N ASN A 44 -8.22 23.38 21.58
CA ASN A 44 -8.15 22.27 20.62
C ASN A 44 -7.63 22.70 19.23
N THR A 45 -7.20 23.95 19.07
CA THR A 45 -6.70 24.49 17.80
C THR A 45 -5.17 24.62 17.84
N VAL A 46 -4.51 24.12 16.79
CA VAL A 46 -3.08 24.31 16.57
C VAL A 46 -2.89 25.25 15.38
N TYR A 47 -2.28 26.40 15.64
CA TYR A 47 -1.89 27.39 14.63
C TYR A 47 -0.48 27.07 14.15
N LEU A 48 -0.33 26.96 12.83
CA LEU A 48 0.95 26.72 12.17
C LEU A 48 1.27 27.95 11.31
N GLY A 49 2.50 28.45 11.39
CA GLY A 49 2.99 29.53 10.53
C GLY A 49 4.36 29.20 9.97
N GLY A 50 4.64 29.60 8.73
CA GLY A 50 5.91 29.34 8.07
C GLY A 50 5.83 29.46 6.56
N ASP A 51 6.80 28.88 5.88
CA ASP A 51 7.00 28.96 4.42
C ASP A 51 6.36 27.75 3.70
N PHE A 52 5.12 27.41 4.08
CA PHE A 52 4.32 26.40 3.41
C PHE A 52 3.08 27.04 2.77
N ASN A 53 2.62 26.48 1.67
CA ASN A 53 1.38 26.91 1.01
C ASN A 53 0.36 25.77 0.88
N MET A 54 0.70 24.57 1.36
CA MET A 54 -0.22 23.44 1.47
C MET A 54 -0.02 22.72 2.81
N LEU A 55 -1.13 22.35 3.41
CA LEU A 55 -1.21 21.44 4.55
C LEU A 55 -2.19 20.33 4.16
N GLY A 56 -1.81 19.08 4.33
CA GLY A 56 -2.67 17.96 3.97
C GLY A 56 -2.34 16.69 4.76
N PRO A 57 -3.22 15.69 4.73
CA PRO A 57 -3.00 14.44 5.45
C PRO A 57 -1.75 13.70 4.96
N ASN A 58 -1.02 13.06 5.89
CA ASN A 58 0.03 12.12 5.52
C ASN A 58 -0.56 10.86 4.88
N ALA A 59 -0.45 10.74 3.55
CA ALA A 59 -0.90 9.58 2.79
C ALA A 59 0.31 8.72 2.35
N PRO A 60 0.70 7.68 3.09
CA PRO A 60 1.88 6.90 2.77
C PRO A 60 1.66 6.04 1.53
N ASN A 61 2.50 6.24 0.51
CA ASN A 61 2.73 5.33 -0.62
C ASN A 61 1.52 4.97 -1.51
N GLY A 62 0.39 5.67 -1.35
CA GLY A 62 -0.87 5.53 -2.11
C GLY A 62 -2.08 5.70 -1.19
N THR A 63 -3.17 6.34 -1.66
CA THR A 63 -4.41 6.49 -0.87
C THR A 63 -5.63 6.53 -1.77
N ALA A 64 -6.76 6.02 -1.28
CA ALA A 64 -8.05 6.22 -1.92
C ALA A 64 -8.54 7.64 -1.62
N VAL A 65 -9.12 8.30 -2.62
CA VAL A 65 -9.67 9.66 -2.49
C VAL A 65 -11.12 9.62 -2.93
N ASP A 66 -11.98 10.26 -2.16
CA ASP A 66 -13.37 10.45 -2.56
C ASP A 66 -13.44 11.30 -3.84
N GLY A 67 -14.06 10.76 -4.88
CA GLY A 67 -14.05 11.37 -6.21
C GLY A 67 -14.82 12.69 -6.32
N ALA A 68 -15.71 13.00 -5.38
CA ALA A 68 -16.50 14.23 -5.38
C ALA A 68 -15.85 15.33 -4.53
N THR A 69 -15.28 14.97 -3.39
CA THR A 69 -14.79 15.90 -2.37
C THR A 69 -13.26 16.03 -2.33
N GLY A 70 -12.54 15.08 -2.91
CA GLY A 70 -11.08 15.04 -2.80
C GLY A 70 -10.57 14.63 -1.42
N VAL A 71 -11.45 14.23 -0.50
CA VAL A 71 -11.07 13.81 0.85
C VAL A 71 -10.44 12.42 0.79
N PRO A 72 -9.20 12.24 1.29
CA PRO A 72 -8.56 10.93 1.29
C PRO A 72 -9.10 10.05 2.42
N ASN A 73 -9.26 8.76 2.11
CA ASN A 73 -9.49 7.72 3.09
C ASN A 73 -8.15 7.11 3.52
N LEU A 74 -7.75 7.41 4.75
CA LEU A 74 -6.50 6.91 5.35
C LEU A 74 -6.69 5.64 6.21
N SER A 75 -7.93 5.17 6.33
CA SER A 75 -8.30 4.00 7.12
C SER A 75 -8.18 2.74 6.27
N PHE A 76 -6.94 2.36 5.96
CA PHE A 76 -6.63 1.13 5.23
C PHE A 76 -5.33 0.50 5.71
N ALA A 77 -5.11 -0.78 5.39
CA ALA A 77 -3.85 -1.46 5.64
C ALA A 77 -2.74 -0.85 4.75
N LYS A 78 -1.81 -0.13 5.36
CA LYS A 78 -0.84 0.72 4.65
C LYS A 78 0.36 -0.06 4.09
N PRO A 79 0.70 0.10 2.81
CA PRO A 79 1.94 -0.43 2.26
C PRO A 79 3.15 0.37 2.76
N ASN A 80 4.24 -0.33 3.05
CA ASN A 80 5.48 0.28 3.56
C ASN A 80 6.37 0.93 2.48
N ASN A 81 6.04 0.76 1.20
CA ASN A 81 6.76 1.34 0.06
C ASN A 81 5.79 1.60 -1.09
N PHE A 82 6.28 2.20 -2.18
CA PHE A 82 5.48 2.68 -3.30
C PHE A 82 4.49 1.65 -3.85
N VAL A 83 3.23 2.06 -3.95
CA VAL A 83 2.24 1.46 -4.85
C VAL A 83 2.44 2.08 -6.23
N ARG A 84 2.68 1.25 -7.25
CA ARG A 84 2.90 1.67 -8.64
C ARG A 84 1.67 1.49 -9.52
N THR A 85 0.77 0.60 -9.13
CA THR A 85 -0.43 0.26 -9.90
C THR A 85 -1.53 -0.20 -8.96
N ALA A 86 -2.78 0.09 -9.30
CA ALA A 86 -3.96 -0.38 -8.60
C ALA A 86 -5.07 -0.67 -9.61
N VAL A 87 -5.88 -1.71 -9.36
CA VAL A 87 -7.08 -2.02 -10.14
C VAL A 87 -8.22 -2.35 -9.18
N PRO A 88 -9.47 -1.98 -9.50
CA PRO A 88 -10.61 -2.29 -8.64
C PRO A 88 -10.85 -3.80 -8.59
N ASP A 89 -11.32 -4.28 -7.44
CA ASP A 89 -11.76 -5.68 -7.29
C ASP A 89 -13.23 -5.92 -7.69
N GLY A 90 -13.94 -4.86 -8.08
CA GLY A 90 -15.36 -4.86 -8.46
C GLY A 90 -16.34 -4.86 -7.29
N SER A 91 -15.85 -4.89 -6.04
CA SER A 91 -16.64 -4.93 -4.80
C SER A 91 -16.35 -3.75 -3.87
N GLY A 92 -15.70 -2.70 -4.37
CA GLY A 92 -15.29 -1.51 -3.61
C GLY A 92 -13.88 -1.60 -3.00
N GLY A 93 -13.24 -2.77 -3.10
CA GLY A 93 -11.83 -2.95 -2.77
C GLY A 93 -10.92 -2.79 -3.99
N TRP A 94 -9.63 -3.04 -3.77
CA TRP A 94 -8.58 -2.81 -4.76
C TRP A 94 -7.50 -3.88 -4.68
N TYR A 95 -7.05 -4.35 -5.83
CA TYR A 95 -5.74 -4.98 -5.95
C TYR A 95 -4.69 -3.88 -6.10
N ILE A 96 -3.57 -3.99 -5.40
CA ILE A 96 -2.44 -3.06 -5.47
C ILE A 96 -1.15 -3.80 -5.81
N GLY A 97 -0.29 -3.15 -6.59
CA GLY A 97 1.03 -3.66 -6.98
C GLY A 97 2.11 -2.59 -6.89
N GLY A 98 3.34 -2.96 -6.53
CA GLY A 98 4.43 -1.99 -6.36
C GLY A 98 5.74 -2.59 -5.84
N ASP A 99 6.43 -1.84 -4.96
CA ASP A 99 7.73 -2.21 -4.39
C ASP A 99 7.65 -2.63 -2.91
N PHE A 100 6.48 -2.56 -2.30
CA PHE A 100 6.26 -2.85 -0.88
C PHE A 100 6.56 -4.30 -0.51
N THR A 101 6.96 -4.50 0.74
CA THR A 101 7.21 -5.81 1.36
C THR A 101 6.27 -6.09 2.53
N GLU A 102 5.55 -5.07 2.97
CA GLU A 102 4.62 -5.13 4.08
C GLU A 102 3.40 -4.29 3.77
N VAL A 103 2.22 -4.75 4.20
CA VAL A 103 0.96 -4.03 4.15
C VAL A 103 0.25 -4.18 5.50
N GLY A 104 -0.03 -3.07 6.17
CA GLY A 104 -0.69 -3.06 7.48
C GLY A 104 0.03 -3.86 8.56
N GLY A 105 1.37 -3.84 8.59
CA GLY A 105 2.16 -4.62 9.56
C GLY A 105 2.35 -6.10 9.19
N GLN A 106 1.79 -6.57 8.07
CA GLN A 106 1.86 -7.96 7.64
C GLN A 106 2.76 -8.11 6.41
N ALA A 107 3.63 -9.12 6.42
CA ALA A 107 4.47 -9.45 5.28
C ALA A 107 3.61 -9.70 4.03
N ARG A 108 3.80 -8.87 3.01
CA ARG A 108 3.03 -8.87 1.77
C ARG A 108 3.87 -8.29 0.65
N ASN A 109 4.40 -9.15 -0.19
CA ASN A 109 5.39 -8.75 -1.17
C ASN A 109 4.73 -8.32 -2.49
N ARG A 110 4.83 -7.01 -2.79
CA ARG A 110 4.62 -6.35 -4.09
C ARG A 110 3.24 -6.50 -4.72
N LEU A 111 2.37 -7.32 -4.13
CA LEU A 111 0.96 -7.49 -4.48
C LEU A 111 0.12 -7.71 -3.23
N ALA A 112 -1.01 -7.02 -3.16
CA ALA A 112 -1.99 -7.20 -2.11
C ALA A 112 -3.39 -6.91 -2.65
N ARG A 113 -4.40 -7.37 -1.92
CA ARG A 113 -5.78 -6.90 -2.07
C ARG A 113 -6.21 -6.22 -0.78
N ILE A 114 -6.76 -5.02 -0.91
CA ILE A 114 -7.40 -4.27 0.17
C ILE A 114 -8.91 -4.40 -0.02
N ASN A 115 -9.61 -4.80 1.04
CA ASN A 115 -11.07 -4.92 1.03
C ASN A 115 -11.75 -3.55 1.02
N SER A 116 -13.05 -3.51 0.76
CA SER A 116 -13.85 -2.28 0.78
C SER A 116 -13.88 -1.58 2.14
N ASP A 117 -13.65 -2.32 3.23
CA ASP A 117 -13.55 -1.80 4.60
C ASP A 117 -12.11 -1.33 4.97
N GLY A 118 -11.18 -1.38 4.01
CA GLY A 118 -9.78 -0.99 4.20
C GLY A 118 -8.88 -2.09 4.79
N THR A 119 -9.42 -3.25 5.15
CA THR A 119 -8.61 -4.34 5.73
C THR A 119 -7.79 -5.07 4.67
N LEU A 120 -6.67 -5.67 5.07
CA LEU A 120 -5.84 -6.50 4.19
C LEU A 120 -6.52 -7.85 3.95
N HIS A 121 -6.75 -8.21 2.69
CA HIS A 121 -7.27 -9.51 2.30
C HIS A 121 -6.17 -10.61 2.32
N ALA A 122 -6.56 -11.88 2.43
CA ALA A 122 -5.65 -13.03 2.46
C ALA A 122 -4.90 -13.28 1.13
N TRP A 123 -5.36 -12.68 0.02
CA TRP A 123 -4.80 -12.86 -1.34
C TRP A 123 -3.34 -12.40 -1.43
N ASN A 124 -2.41 -13.35 -1.56
CA ASN A 124 -0.97 -13.10 -1.52
C ASN A 124 -0.20 -13.85 -2.62
N PRO A 125 -0.10 -13.29 -3.83
CA PRO A 125 0.69 -13.90 -4.91
C PRO A 125 2.20 -13.80 -4.68
N ASN A 126 2.64 -12.93 -3.76
CA ASN A 126 4.03 -12.86 -3.31
C ASN A 126 5.05 -12.76 -4.47
N ALA A 127 4.95 -11.70 -5.30
CA ALA A 127 5.85 -11.52 -6.44
C ALA A 127 7.31 -11.33 -5.98
N GLY A 128 8.24 -11.95 -6.69
CA GLY A 128 9.67 -11.94 -6.35
C GLY A 128 10.39 -10.61 -6.60
N SER A 129 9.77 -9.68 -7.32
CA SER A 129 10.30 -8.34 -7.61
C SER A 129 9.14 -7.34 -7.85
N SER A 130 9.47 -6.12 -8.24
CA SER A 130 8.52 -5.03 -8.42
C SER A 130 7.42 -5.36 -9.44
N VAL A 131 6.21 -4.91 -9.11
CA VAL A 131 5.04 -4.93 -10.00
C VAL A 131 4.79 -3.51 -10.48
N SER A 132 4.67 -3.34 -11.79
CA SER A 132 4.54 -2.03 -12.44
C SER A 132 3.22 -1.84 -13.17
N ALA A 133 2.56 -2.92 -13.57
CA ALA A 133 1.29 -2.86 -14.28
C ALA A 133 0.35 -3.98 -13.84
N MET A 134 -0.94 -3.67 -13.82
CA MET A 134 -2.00 -4.66 -13.62
C MET A 134 -3.20 -4.36 -14.50
N ALA A 135 -3.91 -5.42 -14.88
CA ALA A 135 -5.25 -5.33 -15.46
C ALA A 135 -6.08 -6.51 -14.96
N ILE A 136 -7.40 -6.34 -14.85
CA ILE A 136 -8.31 -7.38 -14.39
C ILE A 136 -9.31 -7.72 -15.49
N ALA A 137 -9.60 -9.00 -15.68
CA ALA A 137 -10.69 -9.48 -16.52
C ALA A 137 -11.32 -10.74 -15.89
N GLY A 138 -12.60 -10.64 -15.54
CA GLY A 138 -13.30 -11.70 -14.80
C GLY A 138 -12.57 -12.03 -13.49
N SER A 139 -12.25 -13.31 -13.29
CA SER A 139 -11.54 -13.82 -12.11
C SER A 139 -10.01 -13.83 -12.25
N THR A 140 -9.45 -13.13 -13.24
CA THR A 140 -8.00 -13.12 -13.51
C THR A 140 -7.41 -11.72 -13.37
N VAL A 141 -6.34 -11.61 -12.58
CA VAL A 141 -5.48 -10.43 -12.51
C VAL A 141 -4.22 -10.67 -13.34
N TYR A 142 -4.08 -9.93 -14.43
CA TYR A 142 -2.85 -9.90 -15.21
C TYR A 142 -1.86 -8.94 -14.57
N VAL A 143 -0.62 -9.39 -14.39
CA VAL A 143 0.40 -8.67 -13.64
C VAL A 143 1.66 -8.57 -14.48
N GLY A 144 2.19 -7.35 -14.58
CA GLY A 144 3.41 -7.01 -15.31
C GLY A 144 4.44 -6.35 -14.39
N GLY A 145 5.71 -6.69 -14.55
CA GLY A 145 6.78 -6.09 -13.76
C GLY A 145 8.16 -6.69 -14.03
N ALA A 146 9.03 -6.65 -13.03
CA ALA A 146 10.41 -7.13 -13.12
C ALA A 146 10.62 -8.51 -12.45
N PHE A 147 9.54 -9.17 -12.01
CA PHE A 147 9.61 -10.44 -11.28
C PHE A 147 10.01 -11.62 -12.18
N THR A 148 10.59 -12.65 -11.55
CA THR A 148 10.89 -13.95 -12.17
C THR A 148 10.07 -15.09 -11.57
N SER A 149 9.33 -14.80 -10.50
CA SER A 149 8.37 -15.68 -9.85
C SER A 149 7.20 -14.90 -9.25
N ILE A 150 6.03 -15.52 -9.24
CA ILE A 150 4.78 -14.99 -8.67
C ILE A 150 3.76 -16.13 -8.57
N GLY A 151 2.87 -16.08 -7.58
CA GLY A 151 1.77 -17.03 -7.39
C GLY A 151 2.25 -18.46 -7.16
N GLY A 152 3.43 -18.62 -6.54
CA GLY A 152 4.07 -19.92 -6.29
C GLY A 152 4.74 -20.56 -7.51
N GLN A 153 4.82 -19.87 -8.64
CA GLN A 153 5.36 -20.42 -9.89
C GLN A 153 6.45 -19.54 -10.50
N ALA A 154 7.30 -20.14 -11.34
CA ALA A 154 8.20 -19.41 -12.22
C ALA A 154 7.40 -18.76 -13.35
N ARG A 155 7.36 -17.43 -13.35
CA ARG A 155 6.66 -16.59 -14.33
C ARG A 155 7.51 -15.35 -14.50
N PHE A 156 7.97 -15.10 -15.73
CA PHE A 156 8.93 -14.04 -15.98
C PHE A 156 8.21 -12.81 -16.53
N ARG A 157 8.23 -11.74 -15.75
CA ARG A 157 7.77 -10.37 -16.03
C ARG A 157 6.29 -10.20 -16.39
N LEU A 158 5.58 -11.26 -16.72
CA LEU A 158 4.17 -11.28 -17.06
C LEU A 158 3.51 -12.56 -16.56
N ALA A 159 2.39 -12.42 -15.84
CA ALA A 159 1.64 -13.54 -15.28
C ALA A 159 0.15 -13.24 -15.25
N ALA A 160 -0.65 -14.30 -15.23
CA ALA A 160 -2.07 -14.24 -14.93
C ALA A 160 -2.30 -14.96 -13.60
N ILE A 161 -2.89 -14.26 -12.64
CA ILE A 161 -3.10 -14.69 -11.27
C ILE A 161 -4.58 -14.85 -11.02
N ASP A 162 -4.96 -15.95 -10.38
CA ASP A 162 -6.33 -16.17 -9.93
C ASP A 162 -6.69 -15.14 -8.85
N ALA A 163 -7.76 -14.38 -9.08
CA ALA A 163 -8.17 -13.25 -8.26
C ALA A 163 -8.64 -13.66 -6.83
N THR A 164 -8.97 -14.94 -6.63
CA THR A 164 -9.47 -15.46 -5.35
C THR A 164 -8.34 -16.08 -4.53
N THR A 165 -7.55 -16.94 -5.16
CA THR A 165 -6.55 -17.78 -4.50
C THR A 165 -5.15 -17.16 -4.49
N GLY A 166 -4.86 -16.25 -5.42
CA GLY A 166 -3.52 -15.67 -5.57
C GLY A 166 -2.51 -16.60 -6.22
N THR A 167 -2.95 -17.73 -6.78
CA THR A 167 -2.10 -18.68 -7.49
C THR A 167 -1.90 -18.25 -8.95
N ALA A 168 -0.72 -18.56 -9.51
CA ALA A 168 -0.48 -18.35 -10.93
C ALA A 168 -1.25 -19.39 -11.77
N THR A 169 -1.98 -18.92 -12.78
CA THR A 169 -2.64 -19.80 -13.77
C THR A 169 -1.62 -20.42 -14.72
N ALA A 170 -2.07 -21.28 -15.66
CA ALA A 170 -1.22 -21.89 -16.68
C ALA A 170 -0.66 -20.88 -17.72
N TRP A 171 -1.24 -19.67 -17.83
CA TRP A 171 -0.83 -18.69 -18.83
C TRP A 171 0.57 -18.13 -18.53
N ASN A 172 1.51 -18.36 -19.45
CA ASN A 172 2.92 -18.01 -19.28
C ASN A 172 3.56 -17.50 -20.58
N PRO A 173 3.41 -16.20 -20.90
CA PRO A 173 4.05 -15.62 -22.07
C PRO A 173 5.56 -15.49 -21.93
N ASN A 174 6.11 -15.52 -20.71
CA ASN A 174 7.56 -15.54 -20.47
C ASN A 174 8.33 -14.43 -21.21
N ALA A 175 8.00 -13.16 -20.92
CA ALA A 175 8.64 -12.02 -21.59
C ALA A 175 10.13 -11.92 -21.22
N SER A 176 10.99 -11.52 -22.17
CA SER A 176 12.44 -11.40 -21.94
C SER A 176 12.87 -10.19 -21.12
N GLY A 177 12.00 -9.18 -21.00
CA GLY A 177 12.26 -7.93 -20.28
C GLY A 177 11.03 -7.47 -19.49
N THR A 178 11.22 -6.41 -18.69
CA THR A 178 10.18 -5.82 -17.83
C THR A 178 8.92 -5.47 -18.63
N VAL A 179 7.76 -5.84 -18.11
CA VAL A 179 6.46 -5.40 -18.63
C VAL A 179 5.99 -4.22 -17.78
N SER A 180 5.77 -3.08 -18.42
CA SER A 180 5.47 -1.80 -17.77
C SER A 180 4.04 -1.32 -18.03
N ALA A 181 3.33 -1.94 -18.97
CA ALA A 181 1.94 -1.62 -19.28
C ALA A 181 1.18 -2.89 -19.66
N ILE A 182 -0.07 -3.01 -19.19
CA ILE A 182 -0.99 -4.08 -19.56
C ILE A 182 -2.36 -3.46 -19.82
N ALA A 183 -3.01 -3.91 -20.88
CA ALA A 183 -4.43 -3.65 -21.13
C ALA A 183 -5.11 -4.95 -21.56
N VAL A 184 -6.39 -5.11 -21.23
CA VAL A 184 -7.18 -6.28 -21.64
C VAL A 184 -8.41 -5.80 -22.40
N SER A 185 -8.70 -6.43 -23.53
CA SER A 185 -9.91 -6.20 -24.32
C SER A 185 -10.45 -7.53 -24.80
N GLY A 186 -11.65 -7.90 -24.34
CA GLY A 186 -12.20 -9.24 -24.58
C GLY A 186 -11.26 -10.33 -24.05
N SER A 187 -10.82 -11.22 -24.94
CA SER A 187 -9.86 -12.30 -24.63
C SER A 187 -8.40 -11.92 -24.89
N THR A 188 -8.11 -10.71 -25.37
CA THR A 188 -6.77 -10.28 -25.77
C THR A 188 -6.09 -9.49 -24.66
N VAL A 189 -4.83 -9.83 -24.37
CA VAL A 189 -3.99 -9.15 -23.37
C VAL A 189 -2.87 -8.43 -24.09
N TYR A 190 -2.92 -7.12 -24.11
CA TYR A 190 -1.87 -6.27 -24.66
C TYR A 190 -0.80 -6.05 -23.59
N ALA A 191 0.46 -6.34 -23.93
CA ALA A 191 1.60 -6.11 -23.06
C ALA A 191 2.59 -5.15 -23.71
N GLY A 192 2.99 -4.12 -22.98
CA GLY A 192 4.00 -3.14 -23.37
C GLY A 192 5.18 -3.10 -22.39
N GLY A 193 6.40 -2.95 -22.89
CA GLY A 193 7.59 -2.89 -22.01
C GLY A 193 8.93 -2.98 -22.74
N ALA A 194 9.94 -3.45 -22.01
CA ALA A 194 11.32 -3.52 -22.47
C ALA A 194 11.71 -4.89 -23.07
N PHE A 195 10.76 -5.81 -23.25
CA PHE A 195 11.03 -7.13 -23.81
C PHE A 195 11.31 -7.09 -25.32
N THR A 196 12.08 -8.05 -25.78
CA THR A 196 12.39 -8.31 -27.21
C THR A 196 11.84 -9.64 -27.69
N THR A 197 11.47 -10.53 -26.76
CA THR A 197 10.79 -11.79 -27.05
C THR A 197 9.68 -12.05 -26.02
N ILE A 198 8.63 -12.73 -26.48
CA ILE A 198 7.47 -13.14 -25.67
C ILE A 198 6.72 -14.27 -26.39
N GLY A 199 6.22 -15.25 -25.65
CA GLY A 199 5.58 -16.45 -26.18
C GLY A 199 6.51 -17.29 -27.07
N GLY A 200 7.83 -17.19 -26.86
CA GLY A 200 8.84 -17.81 -27.73
C GLY A 200 9.05 -17.11 -29.08
N GLN A 201 8.43 -15.95 -29.32
CA GLN A 201 8.52 -15.19 -30.58
C GLN A 201 9.29 -13.89 -30.39
N THR A 202 9.99 -13.42 -31.44
CA THR A 202 10.58 -12.08 -31.47
C THR A 202 9.48 -11.03 -31.58
N ARG A 203 9.33 -10.23 -30.52
CA ARG A 203 8.37 -9.13 -30.42
C ARG A 203 9.03 -8.01 -29.63
N ASN A 204 9.33 -6.92 -30.31
CA ASN A 204 9.98 -5.78 -29.66
C ASN A 204 8.93 -4.89 -29.01
N ARG A 205 8.94 -4.86 -27.67
CA ARG A 205 8.29 -3.87 -26.81
C ARG A 205 6.76 -3.88 -26.77
N LEU A 206 6.08 -4.59 -27.68
CA LEU A 206 4.62 -4.72 -27.74
C LEU A 206 4.22 -6.13 -28.20
N ALA A 207 3.21 -6.70 -27.54
CA ALA A 207 2.59 -7.97 -27.91
C ALA A 207 1.12 -8.03 -27.49
N ALA A 208 0.37 -8.95 -28.09
CA ALA A 208 -1.04 -9.26 -27.85
C ALA A 208 -1.27 -10.76 -28.02
#